data_AF-A0A1G4INQ0-F1
#
_entry.id   AF-A0A1G4INQ0-F1
#
_cell.length_a   1.000
_cell.length_b   1.000
_cell.length_c   1.000
_cell.angle_alpha   90.00
_cell.angle_beta   90.00
_cell.angle_gamma   90.00
#
_symmetry.space_group_name_H-M   'P 1'
#
loop_
_entity.id
_entity.type
_entity.pdbx_description
1 polymer ?
#
loop_
_entity_poly.entity_id
_entity_poly.type
_entity_poly.pdbx_seq_one_letter_code
_entity_poly.pdbx_strand_id
1 'polypeptide(L)'
;MPNMILSLAHFCDKHGPRVLLGTQFAADGESLFLPDYATETFCESCSMKFPNNDTSSRSMRTRIRERDYVSTNYPAVRYQLVSSVIRHMFSEETMTYDSAPLSFFDESKGLNLVMGFKLPDTDARGDERRYAVLLTIDSPDHASSMKLLARHWEFTTYSFKKIIDYIKQRRKLEMKRSFAEHVPQEFTPMGGTYLKGNNYKIARNLTSLTNDDLLFVRVHRWNTYILDALNSDAV
;
A
#
# COMPACT_ATOMS: atom_id res chain seq x y z
N MET A 1 21.48 -9.06 9.00
CA MET A 1 20.52 -7.96 9.20
C MET A 1 19.14 -8.47 8.81
N PRO A 2 18.09 -8.11 9.57
CA PRO A 2 16.73 -8.52 9.22
C PRO A 2 16.33 -7.88 7.87
N ASN A 3 15.72 -8.66 6.99
CA ASN A 3 15.23 -8.11 5.73
C ASN A 3 13.92 -7.39 6.01
N MET A 4 13.88 -6.08 5.81
CA MET A 4 12.68 -5.28 6.04
C MET A 4 12.03 -4.90 4.72
N ILE A 5 10.70 -5.01 4.66
CA ILE A 5 9.90 -4.69 3.48
C ILE A 5 8.79 -3.74 3.90
N LEU A 6 8.69 -2.61 3.21
CA LEU A 6 7.54 -1.72 3.32
C LEU A 6 6.58 -1.96 2.17
N SER A 7 5.33 -2.24 2.49
CA SER A 7 4.31 -2.51 1.48
C SER A 7 3.10 -1.60 1.64
N LEU A 8 2.52 -1.24 0.50
CA LEU A 8 1.16 -0.73 0.39
C LEU A 8 0.31 -1.87 -0.17
N ALA A 9 -0.73 -2.26 0.56
CA ALA A 9 -1.62 -3.36 0.22
C ALA A 9 -3.07 -2.89 0.15
N HIS A 10 -3.90 -3.67 -0.51
CA HIS A 10 -5.33 -3.41 -0.62
C HIS A 10 -6.16 -4.68 -0.72
N PHE A 11 -7.44 -4.57 -0.41
CA PHE A 11 -8.42 -5.60 -0.70
C PHE A 11 -9.09 -5.29 -2.04
N CYS A 12 -8.75 -6.04 -3.08
CA CYS A 12 -9.37 -5.94 -4.39
C CYS A 12 -10.69 -6.71 -4.43
N ASP A 13 -11.78 -6.09 -4.87
CA ASP A 13 -13.06 -6.77 -5.02
C ASP A 13 -13.04 -7.95 -6.03
N LYS A 14 -12.11 -7.93 -7.00
CA LYS A 14 -11.96 -9.00 -8.01
C LYS A 14 -10.97 -10.08 -7.58
N HIS A 15 -9.87 -9.69 -6.93
CA HIS A 15 -8.71 -10.57 -6.70
C HIS A 15 -8.43 -10.87 -5.22
N GLY A 16 -9.18 -10.28 -4.30
CA GLY A 16 -8.96 -10.37 -2.86
C GLY A 16 -7.76 -9.54 -2.37
N PRO A 17 -7.14 -9.94 -1.25
CA PRO A 17 -5.97 -9.27 -0.68
C PRO A 17 -4.77 -9.28 -1.63
N ARG A 18 -4.21 -8.10 -1.93
CA ARG A 18 -3.06 -7.94 -2.85
C ARG A 18 -2.10 -6.85 -2.38
N VAL A 19 -0.83 -7.01 -2.73
CA VAL A 19 0.18 -5.94 -2.68
C VAL A 19 -0.01 -5.02 -3.89
N LEU A 20 0.13 -3.71 -3.67
CA LEU A 20 0.14 -2.68 -4.72
C LEU A 20 1.55 -2.12 -4.97
N LEU A 21 2.35 -2.07 -3.91
CA LEU A 21 3.72 -1.60 -3.96
C LEU A 21 4.48 -2.27 -2.82
N GLY A 22 5.56 -2.98 -3.11
CA GLY A 22 6.52 -3.47 -2.13
C GLY A 22 7.86 -2.79 -2.33
N THR A 23 8.45 -2.26 -1.26
CA THR A 23 9.76 -1.59 -1.27
C THR A 23 10.75 -2.41 -0.47
N GLN A 24 11.83 -2.79 -1.11
CA GLN A 24 12.91 -3.60 -0.57
C GLN A 24 14.24 -2.86 -0.72
N PHE A 25 15.27 -3.31 -0.02
CA PHE A 25 16.61 -2.77 -0.16
C PHE A 25 17.66 -3.88 -0.28
N ALA A 26 18.73 -3.60 -1.00
CA ALA A 26 19.88 -4.47 -1.16
C ALA A 26 21.15 -3.63 -1.38
N ALA A 27 22.32 -4.24 -1.21
CA ALA A 27 23.59 -3.62 -1.62
C ALA A 27 23.65 -3.44 -3.14
N ASP A 28 23.11 -4.41 -3.87
CA ASP A 28 22.92 -4.37 -5.32
C ASP A 28 21.44 -4.57 -5.67
N GLY A 29 20.84 -3.51 -6.21
CA GLY A 29 19.41 -3.45 -6.55
C GLY A 29 19.01 -4.29 -7.75
N GLU A 30 19.94 -4.78 -8.58
CA GLU A 30 19.61 -5.56 -9.80
C GLU A 30 18.82 -6.83 -9.45
N SER A 31 19.16 -7.46 -8.32
CA SER A 31 18.46 -8.64 -7.79
C SER A 31 17.00 -8.40 -7.39
N LEU A 32 16.61 -7.14 -7.20
CA LEU A 32 15.27 -6.75 -6.77
C LEU A 32 14.35 -6.34 -7.93
N PHE A 33 14.89 -6.19 -9.14
CA PHE A 33 14.10 -5.82 -10.29
C PHE A 33 13.23 -6.97 -10.77
N LEU A 34 12.07 -6.59 -11.32
CA LEU A 34 11.18 -7.53 -11.99
C LEU A 34 11.66 -7.72 -13.42
N PRO A 35 11.59 -8.95 -13.97
CA PRO A 35 11.73 -9.15 -15.41
C PRO A 35 10.59 -8.45 -16.14
N ASP A 36 10.70 -8.32 -17.45
CA ASP A 36 9.56 -7.87 -18.27
C ASP A 36 8.45 -8.93 -18.24
N TYR A 37 7.29 -8.55 -17.71
CA TYR A 37 6.09 -9.38 -17.68
C TYR A 37 4.89 -8.62 -18.24
N ALA A 38 3.92 -9.38 -18.76
CA ALA A 38 2.67 -8.84 -19.28
C ALA A 38 1.79 -8.29 -18.14
N THR A 39 1.59 -6.98 -18.11
CA THR A 39 0.77 -6.28 -17.12
C THR A 39 -0.74 -6.32 -17.43
N GLU A 40 -1.13 -6.82 -18.60
CA GLU A 40 -2.54 -6.90 -19.05
C GLU A 40 -3.42 -7.80 -18.17
N THR A 41 -2.80 -8.67 -17.38
CA THR A 41 -3.49 -9.58 -16.46
C THR A 41 -3.93 -8.90 -15.16
N PHE A 42 -3.42 -7.70 -14.85
CA PHE A 42 -3.80 -6.97 -13.65
C PHE A 42 -5.07 -6.15 -13.90
N CYS A 43 -5.96 -6.12 -12.91
CA CYS A 43 -7.04 -5.14 -12.96
C CYS A 43 -6.50 -3.75 -12.63
N GLU A 44 -7.24 -2.74 -13.06
CA GLU A 44 -6.93 -1.32 -12.86
C GLU A 44 -6.65 -0.96 -11.39
N SER A 45 -7.34 -1.61 -10.44
CA SER A 45 -7.13 -1.39 -9.00
C SER A 45 -5.84 -2.01 -8.45
N CYS A 46 -5.35 -3.11 -9.04
CA CYS A 46 -4.15 -3.83 -8.60
C CYS A 46 -2.88 -3.36 -9.31
N SER A 47 -2.99 -2.36 -10.18
CA SER A 47 -1.88 -1.93 -11.01
C SER A 47 -1.11 -0.79 -10.34
N MET A 48 0.22 -0.87 -10.37
CA MET A 48 1.08 0.25 -10.05
C MET A 48 1.25 1.13 -11.31
N LYS A 49 0.85 2.40 -11.25
CA LYS A 49 0.96 3.33 -12.39
C LYS A 49 2.19 4.21 -12.26
N PHE A 50 2.91 4.37 -13.37
CA PHE A 50 4.01 5.30 -13.49
C PHE A 50 3.54 6.64 -14.07
N PRO A 51 4.26 7.74 -13.81
CA PRO A 51 3.93 9.05 -14.40
C PRO A 51 3.98 9.00 -15.93
N ASN A 52 3.30 9.95 -16.58
CA ASN A 52 3.24 10.08 -18.04
C ASN A 52 2.69 8.85 -18.78
N ASN A 53 1.88 8.02 -18.11
CA ASN A 53 1.36 6.76 -18.66
C ASN A 53 2.45 5.81 -19.16
N ASP A 54 3.62 5.82 -18.52
CA ASP A 54 4.69 4.88 -18.84
C ASP A 54 4.25 3.44 -18.52
N THR A 55 4.17 2.63 -19.57
CA THR A 55 3.84 1.19 -19.52
C THR A 55 5.05 0.30 -19.74
N SER A 56 6.25 0.87 -19.88
CA SER A 56 7.52 0.14 -20.03
C SER A 56 8.19 -0.10 -18.67
N SER A 57 8.15 0.88 -17.77
CA SER A 57 8.74 0.75 -16.44
C SER A 57 8.00 -0.28 -15.56
N ARG A 58 8.77 -1.05 -14.77
CA ARG A 58 8.24 -2.07 -13.83
C ARG A 58 8.68 -1.84 -12.38
N SER A 59 9.69 -1.01 -12.18
CA SER A 59 10.31 -0.75 -10.90
C SER A 59 10.70 0.72 -10.75
N MET A 60 10.85 1.17 -9.51
CA MET A 60 11.47 2.46 -9.17
C MET A 60 12.67 2.18 -8.29
N ARG A 61 13.81 2.83 -8.57
CA ARG A 61 15.06 2.69 -7.82
C ARG A 61 15.46 4.04 -7.23
N THR A 62 15.88 4.04 -5.97
CA THR A 62 16.61 5.14 -5.35
C THR A 62 17.87 4.59 -4.68
N ARG A 63 19.02 5.25 -4.88
CA ARG A 63 20.29 4.87 -4.23
C ARG A 63 20.63 5.83 -3.10
N ILE A 64 20.85 5.30 -1.89
CA ILE A 64 21.25 6.07 -0.70
C ILE A 64 22.36 5.31 0.01
N ARG A 65 23.48 5.97 0.34
CA ARG A 65 24.60 5.42 1.14
C ARG A 65 25.03 4.02 0.67
N GLU A 66 25.27 3.90 -0.64
CA GLU A 66 25.66 2.66 -1.34
C GLU A 66 24.62 1.54 -1.39
N ARG A 67 23.42 1.75 -0.86
CA ARG A 67 22.31 0.79 -0.92
C ARG A 67 21.27 1.23 -1.94
N ASP A 68 20.71 0.25 -2.63
CA ASP A 68 19.61 0.45 -3.56
C ASP A 68 18.29 0.09 -2.88
N TYR A 69 17.34 1.00 -2.98
CA TYR A 69 15.96 0.83 -2.57
C TYR A 69 15.12 0.67 -3.82
N VAL A 70 14.42 -0.45 -3.95
CA VAL A 70 13.65 -0.80 -5.14
C VAL A 70 12.21 -1.02 -4.76
N SER A 71 11.29 -0.32 -5.43
CA SER A 71 9.86 -0.55 -5.32
C SER A 71 9.29 -1.18 -6.58
N THR A 72 8.45 -2.20 -6.40
CA THR A 72 7.80 -2.95 -7.47
C THR A 72 6.35 -3.24 -7.10
N ASN A 73 5.49 -3.55 -8.08
CA ASN A 73 4.08 -3.90 -7.80
C ASN A 73 3.98 -5.14 -6.90
N TYR A 74 4.87 -6.11 -7.11
CA TYR A 74 5.07 -7.22 -6.20
C TYR A 74 6.58 -7.43 -5.90
N PRO A 75 6.97 -7.64 -4.64
CA PRO A 75 8.37 -7.88 -4.29
C PRO A 75 8.78 -9.29 -4.73
N ALA A 76 9.46 -9.46 -5.87
CA ALA A 76 9.73 -10.78 -6.46
C ALA A 76 10.41 -11.77 -5.50
N VAL A 77 11.49 -11.33 -4.84
CA VAL A 77 12.29 -12.18 -3.94
C VAL A 77 11.47 -12.72 -2.77
N ARG A 78 10.54 -11.93 -2.23
CA ARG A 78 9.76 -12.26 -1.02
C ARG A 78 8.25 -12.22 -1.28
N TYR A 79 7.83 -12.52 -2.49
CA TYR A 79 6.42 -12.40 -2.89
C TYR A 79 5.52 -13.32 -2.06
N GLN A 80 5.96 -14.57 -1.82
CA GLN A 80 5.18 -15.55 -1.06
C GLN A 80 4.98 -15.11 0.39
N LEU A 81 6.04 -14.60 1.03
CA LEU A 81 5.98 -14.06 2.38
C LEU A 81 5.00 -12.89 2.45
N VAL A 82 5.20 -11.87 1.61
CA VAL A 82 4.36 -10.66 1.62
C VAL A 82 2.90 -10.99 1.29
N SER A 83 2.65 -11.91 0.35
CA SER A 83 1.29 -12.37 0.03
C SER A 83 0.64 -13.09 1.20
N SER A 84 1.39 -13.93 1.91
CA SER A 84 0.92 -14.65 3.10
C SER A 84 0.57 -13.67 4.23
N VAL A 85 1.44 -12.68 4.49
CA VAL A 85 1.20 -11.59 5.45
C VAL A 85 -0.04 -10.79 5.10
N ILE A 86 -0.18 -10.38 3.83
CA ILE A 86 -1.32 -9.59 3.35
C ILE A 86 -2.63 -10.37 3.48
N ARG A 87 -2.63 -11.68 3.17
CA ARG A 87 -3.80 -12.53 3.37
C ARG A 87 -4.16 -12.62 4.85
N HIS A 88 -3.17 -12.85 5.71
CA HIS A 88 -3.35 -12.92 7.17
C HIS A 88 -4.03 -11.65 7.69
N MET A 89 -3.48 -10.47 7.38
CA MET A 89 -4.01 -9.21 7.91
C MET A 89 -5.41 -8.82 7.39
N PHE A 90 -5.79 -9.21 6.17
CA PHE A 90 -7.08 -8.85 5.59
C PHE A 90 -8.18 -9.89 5.78
N SER A 91 -7.82 -11.15 6.07
CA SER A 91 -8.77 -12.28 6.10
C SER A 91 -8.78 -13.04 7.42
N GLU A 92 -7.68 -13.05 8.17
CA GLU A 92 -7.53 -13.83 9.40
C GLU A 92 -7.57 -12.91 10.64
N GLU A 93 -7.05 -11.69 10.53
CA GLU A 93 -7.05 -10.70 11.61
C GLU A 93 -8.26 -9.75 11.60
N THR A 94 -8.70 -9.35 12.79
CA THR A 94 -9.74 -8.32 12.95
C THR A 94 -9.10 -6.94 12.99
N MET A 95 -8.64 -6.45 11.84
CA MET A 95 -8.01 -5.14 11.73
C MET A 95 -9.04 -4.00 11.78
N THR A 96 -8.76 -2.97 12.57
CA THR A 96 -9.49 -1.69 12.53
C THR A 96 -8.96 -0.82 11.40
N TYR A 97 -9.86 -0.15 10.67
CA TYR A 97 -9.52 0.70 9.53
C TYR A 97 -9.46 2.20 9.88
N ASP A 98 -9.27 2.49 11.16
CA ASP A 98 -9.16 3.81 11.76
C ASP A 98 -7.72 4.35 11.76
N SER A 99 -6.79 3.65 11.10
CA SER A 99 -5.34 3.92 11.13
C SER A 99 -4.71 3.70 12.51
N ALA A 100 -5.30 2.83 13.34
CA ALA A 100 -4.60 2.30 14.51
C ALA A 100 -3.54 1.26 14.06
N PRO A 101 -2.37 1.22 14.73
CA PRO A 101 -1.36 0.20 14.47
C PRO A 101 -1.78 -1.15 15.03
N LEU A 102 -1.59 -2.20 14.23
CA LEU A 102 -1.72 -3.60 14.58
C LEU A 102 -0.35 -4.25 14.38
N SER A 103 0.18 -4.92 15.41
CA SER A 103 1.40 -5.71 15.29
C SER A 103 1.14 -7.18 15.57
N PHE A 104 1.69 -8.06 14.74
CA PHE A 104 1.64 -9.50 14.97
C PHE A 104 2.96 -10.16 14.57
N PHE A 105 3.27 -11.29 15.20
CA PHE A 105 4.46 -12.08 14.94
C PHE A 105 4.06 -13.53 14.67
N ASP A 106 4.73 -14.14 13.71
CA ASP A 106 4.64 -15.57 13.39
C ASP A 106 6.04 -16.01 12.93
N GLU A 107 6.51 -17.17 13.39
CA GLU A 107 7.82 -17.72 13.01
C GLU A 107 8.00 -17.82 11.49
N SER A 108 6.90 -18.10 10.77
CA SER A 108 6.91 -18.20 9.30
C SER A 108 6.78 -16.86 8.57
N LYS A 109 6.23 -15.83 9.23
CA LYS A 109 5.92 -14.53 8.63
C LYS A 109 6.75 -13.37 9.17
N GLY A 110 7.60 -13.61 10.16
CA GLY A 110 8.35 -12.59 10.88
C GLY A 110 7.45 -11.65 11.69
N LEU A 111 8.02 -10.51 12.07
CA LEU A 111 7.30 -9.45 12.79
C LEU A 111 6.67 -8.47 11.79
N ASN A 112 5.39 -8.19 11.96
CA ASN A 112 4.63 -7.32 11.07
C ASN A 112 3.99 -6.17 11.85
N LEU A 113 4.13 -4.95 11.35
CA LEU A 113 3.40 -3.76 11.81
C LEU A 113 2.52 -3.26 10.67
N VAL A 114 1.22 -3.12 10.93
CA VAL A 114 0.21 -2.81 9.92
C VAL A 114 -0.65 -1.63 10.38
N MET A 115 -0.99 -0.72 9.47
CA MET A 115 -1.97 0.33 9.69
C MET A 115 -3.00 0.35 8.55
N GLY A 116 -4.21 -0.10 8.87
CA GLY A 116 -5.33 -0.17 7.93
C GLY A 116 -6.05 1.15 7.76
N PHE A 117 -6.56 1.42 6.56
CA PHE A 117 -7.40 2.57 6.28
C PHE A 117 -8.41 2.31 5.17
N LYS A 118 -9.49 3.10 5.19
CA LYS A 118 -10.53 3.08 4.16
C LYS A 118 -10.53 4.36 3.35
N LEU A 119 -10.88 4.24 2.06
CA LEU A 119 -11.16 5.35 1.17
C LEU A 119 -12.60 5.24 0.64
N PRO A 120 -13.40 6.30 0.69
CA PRO A 120 -14.76 6.27 0.14
C PRO A 120 -14.72 6.13 -1.39
N ASP A 121 -15.50 5.23 -1.95
CA ASP A 121 -15.65 5.03 -3.39
C ASP A 121 -16.99 4.37 -3.74
N THR A 122 -17.87 5.10 -4.42
CA THR A 122 -19.23 4.65 -4.80
C THR A 122 -19.23 3.46 -5.77
N ASP A 123 -18.11 3.23 -6.46
CA ASP A 123 -17.95 2.12 -7.40
C ASP A 123 -17.45 0.84 -6.71
N ALA A 124 -17.10 0.92 -5.42
CA ALA A 124 -16.56 -0.17 -4.63
C ALA A 124 -17.63 -0.84 -3.74
N ARG A 125 -17.36 -2.08 -3.30
CA ARG A 125 -18.25 -2.78 -2.38
C ARG A 125 -18.39 -2.04 -1.04
N GLY A 126 -19.61 -1.68 -0.68
CA GLY A 126 -19.89 -0.98 0.59
C GLY A 126 -19.46 0.49 0.56
N ASP A 127 -19.37 1.07 -0.64
CA ASP A 127 -18.96 2.46 -0.90
C ASP A 127 -17.59 2.81 -0.33
N GLU A 128 -16.74 1.81 -0.11
CA GLU A 128 -15.42 1.96 0.48
C GLU A 128 -14.40 0.98 -0.12
N ARG A 129 -13.15 1.42 -0.23
CA ARG A 129 -11.99 0.58 -0.55
C ARG A 129 -11.09 0.48 0.66
N ARG A 130 -10.60 -0.73 0.92
CA ARG A 130 -9.75 -1.07 2.07
C ARG A 130 -8.30 -1.16 1.63
N TYR A 131 -7.44 -0.42 2.32
CA TYR A 131 -6.01 -0.34 2.10
C TYR A 131 -5.27 -0.53 3.42
N ALA A 132 -3.98 -0.83 3.33
CA ALA A 132 -3.09 -0.85 4.48
C ALA A 132 -1.67 -0.51 4.09
N VAL A 133 -0.98 0.17 5.00
CA VAL A 133 0.49 0.32 4.98
C VAL A 133 1.06 -0.66 5.99
N LEU A 134 2.10 -1.41 5.60
CA LEU A 134 2.71 -2.39 6.47
C LEU A 134 4.23 -2.41 6.37
N LEU A 135 4.87 -2.70 7.50
CA LEU A 135 6.27 -3.05 7.65
C LEU A 135 6.37 -4.52 8.03
N THR A 136 7.07 -5.29 7.21
CA THR A 136 7.42 -6.69 7.49
C THR A 136 8.90 -6.77 7.80
N ILE A 137 9.25 -7.29 8.97
CA ILE A 137 10.61 -7.59 9.40
C ILE A 137 10.77 -9.11 9.35
N ASP A 138 11.46 -9.57 8.32
CA ASP A 138 11.71 -10.98 8.08
C ASP A 138 12.97 -11.41 8.85
N SER A 139 12.73 -11.94 10.04
CA SER A 139 13.73 -12.52 10.92
C SER A 139 13.07 -13.57 11.82
N PRO A 140 13.72 -14.73 12.02
CA PRO A 140 13.23 -15.75 12.95
C PRO A 140 13.37 -15.31 14.42
N ASP A 141 14.26 -14.36 14.71
CA ASP A 141 14.46 -13.85 16.06
C ASP A 141 13.43 -12.76 16.39
N HIS A 142 12.40 -13.16 17.12
CA HIS A 142 11.34 -12.27 17.61
C HIS A 142 11.90 -11.15 18.49
N ALA A 143 12.88 -11.46 19.36
CA ALA A 143 13.37 -10.51 20.35
C ALA A 143 14.12 -9.34 19.70
N SER A 144 15.02 -9.63 18.74
CA SER A 144 15.70 -8.56 18.00
C SER A 144 14.75 -7.75 17.12
N SER A 145 13.79 -8.42 16.47
CA SER A 145 12.79 -7.76 15.63
C SER A 145 11.90 -6.82 16.45
N MET A 146 11.41 -7.28 17.60
CA MET A 146 10.58 -6.48 18.49
C MET A 146 11.38 -5.33 19.11
N LYS A 147 12.66 -5.54 19.45
CA LYS A 147 13.54 -4.47 19.93
C LYS A 147 13.72 -3.37 18.88
N LEU A 148 13.94 -3.74 17.61
CA LEU A 148 14.04 -2.79 16.50
C LEU A 148 12.72 -2.03 16.33
N LEU A 149 11.59 -2.74 16.29
CA LEU A 149 10.27 -2.13 16.13
C LEU A 149 9.94 -1.17 17.28
N ALA A 150 10.20 -1.58 18.52
CA ALA A 150 9.93 -0.77 19.72
C ALA A 150 10.76 0.52 19.72
N ARG A 151 12.04 0.45 19.34
CA ARG A 151 12.91 1.63 19.23
C ARG A 151 12.37 2.65 18.22
N HIS A 152 11.81 2.18 17.11
CA HIS A 152 11.30 3.03 16.03
C HIS A 152 9.77 3.11 15.99
N TRP A 153 9.08 2.77 17.07
CA TRP A 153 7.62 2.64 17.09
C TRP A 153 6.94 3.96 16.74
N GLU A 154 7.30 5.04 17.45
CA GLU A 154 6.73 6.36 17.24
C GLU A 154 7.03 6.89 15.83
N PHE A 155 8.28 6.73 15.38
CA PHE A 155 8.71 7.15 14.05
C PHE A 155 7.92 6.43 12.95
N THR A 156 7.80 5.10 13.03
CA THR A 156 7.16 4.29 11.99
C THR A 156 5.66 4.53 11.97
N THR A 157 5.00 4.52 13.12
CA THR A 157 3.55 4.75 13.23
C THR A 157 3.17 6.17 12.81
N TYR A 158 3.95 7.18 13.20
CA TYR A 158 3.74 8.57 12.75
C TYR A 158 3.94 8.71 11.23
N SER A 159 4.99 8.09 10.68
CA SER A 159 5.25 8.11 9.25
C SER A 159 4.13 7.45 8.46
N PHE A 160 3.65 6.29 8.90
CA PHE A 160 2.50 5.62 8.29
C PHE A 160 1.24 6.47 8.39
N LYS A 161 0.98 7.07 9.55
CA LYS A 161 -0.15 7.99 9.74
C LYS A 161 -0.09 9.16 8.74
N LYS A 162 1.07 9.78 8.55
CA LYS A 162 1.26 10.87 7.58
C LYS A 162 1.00 10.43 6.14
N ILE A 163 1.46 9.25 5.74
CA ILE A 163 1.18 8.67 4.42
C ILE A 163 -0.33 8.47 4.25
N ILE A 164 -0.99 7.85 5.23
CA ILE A 164 -2.43 7.58 5.23
C ILE A 164 -3.24 8.87 5.17
N ASP A 165 -2.89 9.86 6.01
CA ASP A 165 -3.57 11.15 6.07
C ASP A 165 -3.44 11.91 4.75
N TYR A 166 -2.27 11.88 4.11
CA TYR A 166 -2.08 12.44 2.77
C TYR A 166 -3.02 11.81 1.75
N ILE A 167 -3.06 10.46 1.67
CA ILE A 167 -3.94 9.75 0.72
C ILE A 167 -5.41 10.07 0.99
N LYS A 168 -5.84 10.05 2.25
CA LYS A 168 -7.21 10.41 2.66
C LYS A 168 -7.54 11.86 2.30
N GLN A 169 -6.62 12.79 2.50
CA GLN A 169 -6.81 14.19 2.15
C GLN A 169 -6.95 14.38 0.64
N ARG A 170 -6.09 13.75 -0.17
CA ARG A 170 -6.19 13.79 -1.63
C ARG A 170 -7.54 13.25 -2.12
N ARG A 171 -8.01 12.13 -1.57
CA ARG A 171 -9.33 11.58 -1.90
C ARG A 171 -10.48 12.54 -1.53
N LYS A 172 -10.42 13.16 -0.35
CA LYS A 172 -11.43 14.15 0.07
C LYS A 172 -11.48 15.35 -0.86
N LEU A 173 -10.32 15.84 -1.32
CA LEU A 173 -10.24 16.94 -2.27
C LEU A 173 -10.85 16.54 -3.62
N GLU A 174 -10.54 15.34 -4.10
CA GLU A 174 -11.10 14.84 -5.37
C GLU A 174 -12.62 14.67 -5.30
N MET A 175 -13.15 14.13 -4.21
CA MET A 175 -14.60 14.03 -4.03
C MET A 175 -15.29 15.39 -4.03
N LYS A 176 -14.69 16.41 -3.39
CA LYS A 176 -15.22 17.78 -3.42
C LYS A 176 -15.18 18.37 -4.83
N ARG A 177 -14.12 18.09 -5.60
CA ARG A 177 -14.00 18.51 -6.99
C ARG A 177 -15.08 17.87 -7.86
N SER A 178 -15.23 16.55 -7.79
CA SER A 178 -16.27 15.84 -8.54
C SER A 178 -17.67 16.32 -8.18
N PHE A 179 -17.94 16.60 -6.90
CA PHE A 179 -19.23 17.14 -6.47
C PHE A 179 -19.49 18.57 -6.98
N ALA A 180 -18.46 19.42 -7.05
CA ALA A 180 -18.59 20.79 -7.57
C ALA A 180 -18.78 20.83 -9.10
N GLU A 181 -18.14 19.92 -9.84
CA GLU A 181 -18.30 19.79 -11.29
C GLU A 181 -19.67 19.21 -11.68
N HIS A 182 -20.23 18.33 -10.86
CA HIS A 182 -21.55 17.73 -11.05
C HIS A 182 -22.62 18.52 -10.27
N VAL A 183 -22.89 19.76 -10.69
CA VAL A 183 -24.01 20.55 -10.16
C VAL A 183 -25.32 19.76 -10.37
N PRO A 184 -26.09 19.45 -9.30
CA PRO A 184 -27.32 18.69 -9.45
C PRO A 184 -28.39 19.59 -10.08
N GLN A 185 -28.59 19.47 -11.39
CA GLN A 185 -29.75 20.08 -12.06
C GLN A 185 -31.06 19.35 -11.74
N GLU A 186 -31.01 18.15 -11.15
CA GLU A 186 -32.20 17.42 -10.76
C GLU A 186 -32.11 16.93 -9.32
N PHE A 187 -33.16 17.22 -8.57
CA PHE A 187 -33.40 16.83 -7.19
C PHE A 187 -33.65 15.31 -7.14
N THR A 188 -32.61 14.48 -7.31
CA THR A 188 -32.72 13.05 -7.00
C THR A 188 -32.80 12.90 -5.48
N PRO A 189 -33.89 12.33 -4.93
CA PRO A 189 -34.01 12.13 -3.50
C PRO A 189 -32.84 11.29 -3.01
N MET A 190 -32.35 11.60 -1.81
CA MET A 190 -31.46 10.77 -1.01
C MET A 190 -32.17 9.46 -0.59
N GLY A 191 -32.68 8.70 -1.55
CA GLY A 191 -33.16 7.34 -1.38
C GLY A 191 -31.94 6.45 -1.46
N GLY A 192 -31.53 5.92 -0.31
CA GLY A 192 -30.33 5.10 -0.18
C GLY A 192 -30.19 4.08 -1.31
N THR A 193 -29.01 4.03 -1.91
CA THR A 193 -28.54 3.03 -2.88
C THR A 193 -28.47 1.62 -2.29
N TYR A 194 -29.16 1.35 -1.18
CA TYR A 194 -29.14 0.10 -0.44
C TYR A 194 -29.78 -1.05 -1.23
N LEU A 195 -30.62 -0.75 -2.22
CA LEU A 195 -31.34 -1.74 -3.05
C LEU A 195 -31.01 -1.69 -4.54
N LYS A 196 -30.29 -0.68 -5.02
CA LYS A 196 -29.67 -0.72 -6.36
C LYS A 196 -28.33 -1.42 -6.22
N GLY A 197 -28.36 -2.75 -6.26
CA GLY A 197 -27.15 -3.55 -6.43
C GLY A 197 -26.42 -3.05 -7.67
N ASN A 198 -25.36 -2.29 -7.48
CA ASN A 198 -24.46 -1.94 -8.57
C ASN A 198 -23.78 -3.25 -8.99
N ASN A 199 -24.34 -3.92 -10.01
CA ASN A 199 -23.84 -5.19 -10.51
C ASN A 199 -22.49 -5.04 -11.24
N TYR A 200 -22.11 -3.80 -11.60
CA TYR A 200 -20.85 -3.50 -12.29
C TYR A 200 -19.96 -2.63 -11.41
N LYS A 201 -19.22 -3.29 -10.50
CA LYS A 201 -18.17 -2.65 -9.71
C LYS A 201 -16.98 -2.32 -10.60
N ILE A 202 -16.61 -1.05 -10.66
CA ILE A 202 -15.51 -0.58 -11.50
C ILE A 202 -14.22 -0.65 -10.69
N ALA A 203 -13.21 -1.32 -11.24
CA ALA A 203 -11.87 -1.27 -10.67
C ALA A 203 -11.26 0.10 -10.99
N ARG A 204 -10.95 0.90 -9.95
CA ARG A 204 -10.24 2.18 -10.09
C ARG A 204 -8.88 2.11 -9.45
N ASN A 205 -7.90 2.73 -10.08
CA ASN A 205 -6.55 2.86 -9.57
C ASN A 205 -6.49 3.86 -8.40
N LEU A 206 -5.52 3.68 -7.50
CA LEU A 206 -5.33 4.62 -6.41
C LEU A 206 -4.95 6.03 -6.90
N THR A 207 -4.19 6.15 -8.00
CA THR A 207 -3.86 7.46 -8.60
C THR A 207 -5.11 8.17 -9.13
N SER A 208 -6.03 7.44 -9.77
CA SER A 208 -7.28 8.02 -10.30
C SER A 208 -8.32 8.31 -9.21
N LEU A 209 -8.23 7.65 -8.04
CA LEU A 209 -9.06 7.97 -6.88
C LEU A 209 -8.61 9.24 -6.15
N THR A 210 -7.31 9.52 -6.19
CA THR A 210 -6.66 10.64 -5.47
C THR A 210 -6.29 11.81 -6.38
N ASN A 211 -6.44 11.63 -7.70
CA ASN A 211 -6.00 12.56 -8.73
C ASN A 211 -4.55 13.03 -8.49
N ASP A 212 -3.65 12.06 -8.31
CA ASP A 212 -2.21 12.26 -8.06
C ASP A 212 -1.41 11.23 -8.86
N ASP A 213 -0.91 11.63 -10.03
CA ASP A 213 -0.13 10.79 -10.93
C ASP A 213 1.25 10.42 -10.35
N LEU A 214 1.74 11.21 -9.38
CA LEU A 214 3.03 10.98 -8.73
C LEU A 214 2.88 10.18 -7.43
N LEU A 215 1.69 9.66 -7.11
CA LEU A 215 1.43 9.03 -5.83
C LEU A 215 2.39 7.88 -5.54
N PHE A 216 2.58 6.94 -6.48
CA PHE A 216 3.47 5.80 -6.27
C PHE A 216 4.94 6.22 -6.12
N VAL A 217 5.36 7.27 -6.84
CA VAL A 217 6.70 7.86 -6.69
C VAL A 217 6.89 8.47 -5.30
N ARG A 218 5.88 9.18 -4.78
CA ARG A 218 5.90 9.72 -3.41
C ARG A 218 5.96 8.61 -2.37
N VAL A 219 5.15 7.57 -2.52
CA VAL A 219 5.16 6.42 -1.62
C VAL A 219 6.51 5.71 -1.64
N HIS A 220 7.13 5.52 -2.80
CA HIS A 220 8.48 4.98 -2.89
C HIS A 220 9.52 5.82 -2.16
N ARG A 221 9.46 7.14 -2.33
CA ARG A 221 10.35 8.06 -1.61
C ARG A 221 10.15 7.96 -0.09
N TRP A 222 8.91 7.92 0.38
CA TRP A 222 8.62 7.78 1.81
C TRP A 222 9.08 6.43 2.35
N ASN A 223 8.81 5.34 1.63
CA ASN A 223 9.24 4.01 2.02
C ASN A 223 10.77 3.90 2.07
N THR A 224 11.45 4.47 1.07
CA THR A 224 12.91 4.53 1.04
C THR A 224 13.47 5.26 2.26
N TYR A 225 12.90 6.41 2.60
CA TYR A 225 13.32 7.18 3.78
C TYR A 225 13.10 6.42 5.09
N ILE A 226 11.94 5.77 5.24
CA ILE A 226 11.64 4.98 6.45
C ILE A 226 12.61 3.79 6.55
N LEU A 227 12.81 3.04 5.47
CA LEU A 227 13.72 1.89 5.47
C LEU A 227 15.17 2.31 5.76
N ASP A 228 15.63 3.43 5.19
CA ASP A 228 16.98 3.95 5.45
C ASP A 228 17.17 4.38 6.91
N ALA A 229 16.16 5.00 7.52
CA ALA A 229 16.18 5.36 8.93
C ALA A 229 16.22 4.11 9.84
N LEU A 230 15.39 3.10 9.55
CA LEU A 230 15.39 1.84 10.30
C LEU A 230 16.72 1.06 10.15
N ASN A 231 17.32 1.14 8.97
CA ASN A 231 18.58 0.47 8.66
C ASN A 231 19.81 1.16 9.24
N SER A 232 19.78 2.48 9.40
CA SER A 232 20.91 3.25 9.94
C SER A 232 21.19 2.92 11.41
N ASP A 233 20.15 2.54 12.14
CA ASP A 233 20.20 2.21 13.57
C ASP A 233 20.33 0.70 13.85
N ALA A 234 20.28 -0.13 12.81
CA ALA A 234 20.45 -1.59 12.88
C ALA A 234 21.92 -2.04 12.78
N VAL A 235 22.85 -1.10 12.61
CA VAL A 235 24.31 -1.27 12.68
C VAL A 235 24.79 -0.85 14.07
#